data_AF-A0A2E8M357-F1
#
_entry.id   AF-A0A2E8M357-F1
#
_cell.length_a   1.000
_cell.length_b   1.000
_cell.length_c   1.000
_cell.angle_alpha   90.00
_cell.angle_beta   90.00
_cell.angle_gamma   90.00
#
_symmetry.space_group_name_H-M   'P 1'
#
loop_
_entity.id
_entity.type
_entity.pdbx_description
1 polymer ?
#
loop_
_entity_poly.entity_id
_entity_poly.type
_entity_poly.pdbx_seq_one_letter_code
_entity_poly.pdbx_strand_id
1 'polypeptide(L)'
;MKMNYFKKKAFLLFPPTIILAVAGGMFAEVEDSEETKKGGSVELPEGLIEALGHEDFKKRREGQNELLLWGKKDLQGGIEALYRIYREAENPEVRLRGREVLKALVILKQPLPGQGYLGIQMDTARWKDEKGMMRPAVLITDVRKGTAADLANLKANDLITGLDEVLFDDLAPTRRLADYIKSKGPGDKITLKVKRGQDHLELTASLRRRPTALDEITQWGVLPVLPQETEMDEDYFQEWLKKQREKDRKSPRD
;
A
#
# COMPACT_ATOMS: atom_id res chain seq x y z
N MET A 1 -51.87 22.54 -18.68
CA MET A 1 -50.83 23.11 -19.57
C MET A 1 -50.23 21.95 -20.36
N LYS A 2 -50.60 21.81 -21.64
CA LYS A 2 -50.11 20.77 -22.56
C LYS A 2 -48.84 21.28 -23.25
N MET A 3 -47.82 20.44 -23.39
CA MET A 3 -46.99 20.47 -24.59
C MET A 3 -46.30 19.12 -24.81
N ASN A 4 -46.74 18.44 -25.87
CA ASN A 4 -46.07 17.33 -26.53
C ASN A 4 -45.25 17.86 -27.71
N TYR A 5 -44.46 16.94 -28.30
CA TYR A 5 -43.81 16.96 -29.62
C TYR A 5 -42.38 17.54 -29.68
N PHE A 6 -41.40 17.00 -30.43
CA PHE A 6 -41.49 16.34 -31.75
C PHE A 6 -40.32 15.32 -31.98
N LYS A 7 -40.63 14.24 -32.70
CA LYS A 7 -39.71 13.23 -33.29
C LYS A 7 -39.13 13.71 -34.64
N LYS A 8 -38.15 12.92 -35.15
CA LYS A 8 -37.73 12.67 -36.56
C LYS A 8 -36.47 13.45 -36.99
N LYS A 9 -35.53 12.92 -37.79
CA LYS A 9 -35.62 11.90 -38.87
C LYS A 9 -34.20 11.41 -39.25
N ALA A 10 -34.12 10.16 -39.71
CA ALA A 10 -32.96 9.56 -40.38
C ALA A 10 -32.81 10.05 -41.83
N PHE A 11 -31.59 10.02 -42.39
CA PHE A 11 -31.37 9.96 -43.84
C PHE A 11 -30.16 9.09 -44.19
N LEU A 12 -30.32 8.42 -45.33
CA LEU A 12 -29.64 7.27 -45.90
C LEU A 12 -28.45 7.65 -46.82
N LEU A 13 -27.62 6.63 -47.12
CA LEU A 13 -26.90 6.31 -48.40
C LEU A 13 -25.35 6.50 -48.51
N PHE A 14 -24.73 5.39 -48.93
CA PHE A 14 -23.34 5.04 -49.32
C PHE A 14 -22.94 5.57 -50.75
N PRO A 15 -21.75 5.24 -51.34
CA PRO A 15 -20.41 5.86 -51.28
C PRO A 15 -19.96 6.38 -52.71
N PRO A 16 -18.67 6.72 -53.04
CA PRO A 16 -17.62 5.71 -53.30
C PRO A 16 -16.16 6.10 -52.93
N THR A 17 -15.37 5.05 -52.74
CA THR A 17 -13.93 4.80 -52.89
C THR A 17 -12.97 5.95 -53.26
N ILE A 18 -11.94 6.18 -52.43
CA ILE A 18 -10.57 6.53 -52.87
C ILE A 18 -9.58 5.65 -52.09
N ILE A 19 -8.79 4.89 -52.84
CA ILE A 19 -7.62 4.13 -52.38
C ILE A 19 -6.45 5.12 -52.31
N LEU A 20 -5.77 5.20 -51.16
CA LEU A 20 -4.35 5.56 -51.13
C LEU A 20 -3.67 4.87 -49.94
N ALA A 21 -2.75 3.96 -50.27
CA ALA A 21 -1.86 3.29 -49.34
C ALA A 21 -0.65 4.18 -49.07
N VAL A 22 -0.37 4.50 -47.79
CA VAL A 22 0.97 4.86 -47.32
C VAL A 22 1.14 4.36 -45.88
N ALA A 23 2.06 3.39 -45.77
CA ALA A 23 2.98 3.08 -44.68
C ALA A 23 2.72 3.57 -43.24
N GLY A 24 2.77 2.60 -42.32
CA GLY A 24 3.53 2.78 -41.08
C GLY A 24 2.71 2.85 -39.79
N GLY A 25 2.88 1.83 -38.94
CA GLY A 25 2.51 1.88 -37.53
C GLY A 25 1.10 1.36 -37.23
N MET A 26 0.97 0.04 -37.12
CA MET A 26 -0.19 -0.59 -36.50
C MET A 26 -0.34 -0.07 -35.07
N PHE A 27 -1.39 0.72 -34.84
CA PHE A 27 -2.02 0.86 -33.54
C PHE A 27 -2.57 -0.52 -33.17
N ALA A 28 -1.84 -1.23 -32.31
CA ALA A 28 -2.36 -2.42 -31.65
C ALA A 28 -3.31 -1.94 -30.55
N GLU A 29 -4.59 -2.08 -30.86
CA GLU A 29 -5.72 -2.22 -29.95
C GLU A 29 -5.28 -3.12 -28.78
N VAL A 30 -5.17 -2.54 -27.58
CA VAL A 30 -4.99 -3.30 -26.35
C VAL A 30 -6.34 -3.90 -26.04
N GLU A 31 -6.61 -5.06 -26.65
CA GLU A 31 -7.63 -5.98 -26.18
C GLU A 31 -7.30 -6.33 -24.72
N ASP A 32 -8.19 -5.89 -23.84
CA ASP A 32 -8.32 -6.35 -22.46
C ASP A 32 -8.57 -7.87 -22.51
N SER A 33 -7.47 -8.62 -22.56
CA SER A 33 -7.50 -10.05 -22.33
C SER A 33 -7.60 -10.23 -20.82
N GLU A 34 -8.85 -10.44 -20.37
CA GLU A 34 -9.15 -11.18 -19.15
C GLU A 34 -8.51 -12.58 -19.26
N GLU A 35 -7.21 -12.66 -19.00
CA GLU A 35 -6.53 -13.91 -18.72
C GLU A 35 -7.00 -14.38 -17.34
N THR A 36 -8.10 -15.11 -17.38
CA THR A 36 -8.51 -16.07 -16.37
C THR A 36 -7.39 -17.10 -16.18
N LYS A 37 -6.40 -16.76 -15.36
CA LYS A 37 -5.42 -17.73 -14.86
C LYS A 37 -6.14 -18.69 -13.92
N LYS A 38 -6.56 -19.82 -14.52
CA LYS A 38 -6.88 -21.08 -13.86
C LYS A 38 -5.90 -21.32 -12.71
N GLY A 39 -6.44 -21.66 -11.54
CA GLY A 39 -5.66 -22.06 -10.37
C GLY A 39 -4.73 -23.22 -10.70
N GLY A 40 -3.47 -22.90 -10.94
CA GLY A 40 -2.37 -23.86 -10.86
C GLY A 40 -2.02 -24.00 -9.39
N SER A 41 -2.05 -25.22 -8.88
CA SER A 41 -1.44 -25.59 -7.61
C SER A 41 0.04 -25.21 -7.66
N VAL A 42 0.38 -24.08 -7.07
CA VAL A 42 1.75 -23.60 -6.96
C VAL A 42 2.40 -24.44 -5.86
N GLU A 43 3.10 -25.49 -6.29
CA GLU A 43 3.81 -26.40 -5.39
C GLU A 43 5.02 -25.68 -4.79
N LEU A 44 5.20 -25.86 -3.48
CA LEU A 44 6.35 -25.30 -2.77
C LEU A 44 7.63 -25.98 -3.29
N PRO A 45 8.73 -25.23 -3.43
CA PRO A 45 10.01 -25.81 -3.77
C PRO A 45 10.37 -26.94 -2.78
N GLU A 46 10.76 -28.10 -3.33
CA GLU A 46 11.15 -29.27 -2.54
C GLU A 46 12.30 -28.91 -1.58
N GLY A 47 12.24 -29.43 -0.35
CA GLY A 47 13.25 -29.19 0.69
C GLY A 47 13.10 -27.90 1.52
N LEU A 48 12.25 -26.94 1.12
CA LEU A 48 12.06 -25.72 1.93
C LEU A 48 11.38 -25.99 3.26
N ILE A 49 10.42 -26.92 3.32
CA ILE A 49 9.74 -27.30 4.57
C ILE A 49 10.75 -27.91 5.56
N GLU A 50 11.66 -28.74 5.07
CA GLU A 50 12.73 -29.35 5.86
C GLU A 50 13.76 -28.29 6.31
N ALA A 51 14.11 -27.35 5.43
CA ALA A 51 14.99 -26.23 5.76
C ALA A 51 14.42 -25.35 6.89
N LEU A 52 13.10 -25.08 6.89
CA LEU A 52 12.44 -24.30 7.96
C LEU A 52 12.49 -25.00 9.32
N GLY A 53 12.50 -26.35 9.34
CA GLY A 53 12.55 -27.16 10.54
C GLY A 53 13.96 -27.57 11.00
N HIS A 54 15.01 -27.17 10.28
CA HIS A 54 16.38 -27.64 10.55
C HIS A 54 16.89 -27.17 11.92
N GLU A 55 17.70 -27.97 12.62
CA GLU A 55 18.29 -27.57 13.91
C GLU A 55 19.25 -26.37 13.82
N ASP A 56 19.90 -26.17 12.67
CA ASP A 56 20.86 -25.10 12.44
C ASP A 56 20.11 -23.79 12.12
N PHE A 57 20.37 -22.77 12.93
CA PHE A 57 19.79 -21.44 12.76
C PHE A 57 20.10 -20.84 11.38
N LYS A 58 21.32 -21.04 10.84
CA LYS A 58 21.72 -20.44 9.58
C LYS A 58 20.91 -21.00 8.41
N LYS A 59 20.80 -22.32 8.34
CA LYS A 59 20.03 -23.04 7.32
C LYS A 59 18.53 -22.71 7.38
N ARG A 60 17.96 -22.58 8.59
CA ARG A 60 16.57 -22.12 8.77
C ARG A 60 16.34 -20.73 8.21
N ARG A 61 17.25 -19.79 8.49
CA ARG A 61 17.14 -18.40 8.05
C ARG A 61 17.27 -18.28 6.53
N GLU A 62 18.16 -19.08 5.93
CA GLU A 62 18.30 -19.19 4.47
C GLU A 62 17.01 -19.72 3.84
N GLY A 63 16.45 -20.83 4.35
CA GLY A 63 15.18 -21.36 3.88
C GLY A 63 14.01 -20.38 4.02
N GLN A 64 13.96 -19.61 5.11
CA GLN A 64 12.94 -18.57 5.31
C GLN A 64 13.06 -17.43 4.28
N ASN A 65 14.28 -17.01 3.96
CA ASN A 65 14.52 -15.96 2.96
C ASN A 65 14.17 -16.43 1.55
N GLU A 66 14.55 -17.65 1.19
CA GLU A 66 14.23 -18.25 -0.11
C GLU A 66 12.72 -18.40 -0.30
N LEU A 67 12.02 -18.85 0.75
CA LEU A 67 10.56 -18.97 0.75
C LEU A 67 9.87 -17.61 0.57
N LEU A 68 10.40 -16.55 1.21
CA LEU A 68 9.89 -15.19 1.02
C LEU A 68 10.14 -14.69 -0.41
N LEU A 69 11.32 -14.95 -0.99
CA LEU A 69 11.64 -14.56 -2.37
C LEU A 69 10.77 -15.32 -3.38
N TRP A 70 10.52 -16.60 -3.15
CA TRP A 70 9.62 -17.42 -3.96
C TRP A 70 8.18 -16.90 -3.89
N GLY A 71 7.65 -16.67 -2.68
CA GLY A 71 6.29 -16.16 -2.49
C GLY A 71 6.08 -14.75 -3.04
N LYS A 72 7.14 -13.95 -3.19
CA LYS A 72 7.09 -12.65 -3.88
C LYS A 72 6.92 -12.77 -5.39
N LYS A 73 7.37 -13.87 -6.02
CA LYS A 73 7.22 -14.10 -7.47
C LYS A 73 5.76 -14.42 -7.83
N ASP A 74 5.08 -15.16 -6.97
CA ASP A 74 3.64 -15.40 -7.04
C ASP A 74 2.99 -15.19 -5.67
N LEU A 75 2.51 -13.96 -5.46
CA LEU A 75 1.89 -13.56 -4.19
C LEU A 75 0.63 -14.36 -3.89
N GLN A 76 -0.18 -14.71 -4.90
CA GLN A 76 -1.45 -15.40 -4.65
C GLN A 76 -1.23 -16.87 -4.34
N GLY A 77 -0.51 -17.58 -5.20
CA GLY A 77 -0.20 -19.00 -5.01
C GLY A 77 0.63 -19.23 -3.76
N GLY A 78 1.62 -18.35 -3.50
CA GLY A 78 2.47 -18.46 -2.32
C GLY A 78 1.72 -18.32 -1.00
N ILE A 79 0.77 -17.38 -0.91
CA ILE A 79 -0.07 -17.21 0.29
C ILE A 79 -0.96 -18.44 0.52
N GLU A 80 -1.57 -18.99 -0.53
CA GLU A 80 -2.43 -20.17 -0.41
C GLU A 80 -1.64 -21.41 0.02
N ALA A 81 -0.48 -21.65 -0.60
CA ALA A 81 0.41 -22.76 -0.25
C ALA A 81 0.91 -22.65 1.20
N LEU A 82 1.34 -21.45 1.62
CA LEU A 82 1.83 -21.22 2.98
C LEU A 82 0.72 -21.27 4.03
N TYR A 83 -0.50 -20.84 3.70
CA TYR A 83 -1.66 -21.01 4.59
C TYR A 83 -1.99 -22.48 4.83
N ARG A 84 -1.86 -23.32 3.79
CA ARG A 84 -2.02 -24.78 3.91
C ARG A 84 -0.97 -25.37 4.85
N ILE A 85 0.31 -25.06 4.63
CA ILE A 85 1.39 -25.50 5.55
C ILE A 85 1.11 -25.03 6.98
N TYR A 86 0.75 -23.77 7.17
CA TYR A 86 0.48 -23.22 8.50
C TYR A 86 -0.62 -24.00 9.24
N ARG A 87 -1.61 -24.52 8.52
CA ARG A 87 -2.70 -25.33 9.09
C ARG A 87 -2.31 -26.79 9.33
N GLU A 88 -1.52 -27.38 8.44
CA GLU A 88 -1.23 -28.83 8.41
C GLU A 88 0.09 -29.19 9.10
N ALA A 89 1.02 -28.25 9.25
CA ALA A 89 2.35 -28.52 9.80
C ALA A 89 2.26 -29.04 11.24
N GLU A 90 2.72 -30.26 11.48
CA GLU A 90 2.84 -30.87 12.80
C GLU A 90 4.00 -30.26 13.60
N ASN A 91 5.11 -29.96 12.93
CA ASN A 91 6.30 -29.38 13.56
C ASN A 91 6.04 -27.90 13.96
N PRO A 92 6.20 -27.55 15.26
CA PRO A 92 5.95 -26.19 15.74
C PRO A 92 6.90 -25.15 15.14
N GLU A 93 8.15 -25.49 14.86
CA GLU A 93 9.12 -24.54 14.27
C GLU A 93 8.75 -24.21 12.82
N VAL A 94 8.40 -25.22 12.04
CA VAL A 94 7.90 -25.04 10.66
C VAL A 94 6.65 -24.17 10.66
N ARG A 95 5.73 -24.40 11.60
CA ARG A 95 4.51 -23.60 11.73
C ARG A 95 4.81 -22.14 12.07
N LEU A 96 5.69 -21.88 13.03
CA LEU A 96 6.09 -20.53 13.44
C LEU A 96 6.80 -19.77 12.30
N ARG A 97 7.77 -20.40 11.63
CA ARG A 97 8.51 -19.77 10.54
C ARG A 97 7.65 -19.56 9.30
N GLY A 98 6.84 -20.57 8.96
CA GLY A 98 5.87 -20.48 7.88
C GLY A 98 4.86 -19.35 8.12
N ARG A 99 4.40 -19.18 9.36
CA ARG A 99 3.55 -18.06 9.77
C ARG A 99 4.20 -16.71 9.53
N GLU A 100 5.48 -16.53 9.87
CA GLU A 100 6.16 -15.25 9.67
C GLU A 100 6.31 -14.89 8.19
N VAL A 101 6.61 -15.87 7.32
CA VAL A 101 6.66 -15.65 5.87
C VAL A 101 5.27 -15.39 5.31
N LEU A 102 4.28 -16.18 5.73
CA LEU A 102 2.89 -15.98 5.35
C LEU A 102 2.39 -14.58 5.73
N LYS A 103 2.69 -14.12 6.96
CA LYS A 103 2.39 -12.77 7.43
C LYS A 103 3.03 -11.73 6.52
N ALA A 104 4.31 -11.85 6.22
CA ALA A 104 5.01 -10.93 5.32
C ALA A 104 4.37 -10.87 3.93
N LEU A 105 4.01 -12.02 3.32
CA LEU A 105 3.36 -12.06 2.02
C LEU A 105 1.92 -11.51 2.06
N VAL A 106 1.17 -11.79 3.12
CA VAL A 106 -0.19 -11.27 3.32
C VAL A 106 -0.17 -9.75 3.47
N ILE A 107 0.79 -9.20 4.19
CA ILE A 107 1.00 -7.75 4.30
C ILE A 107 1.41 -7.17 2.94
N LEU A 108 2.25 -7.87 2.15
CA LEU A 108 2.62 -7.43 0.81
C LEU A 108 1.44 -7.45 -0.18
N LYS A 109 0.56 -8.46 -0.09
CA LYS A 109 -0.63 -8.59 -0.95
C LYS A 109 -1.80 -7.72 -0.48
N GLN A 110 -1.78 -7.26 0.77
CA GLN A 110 -2.83 -6.44 1.33
C GLN A 110 -3.18 -5.33 0.33
N PRO A 111 -4.40 -5.33 -0.27
CA PRO A 111 -4.92 -4.07 -0.77
C PRO A 111 -4.94 -3.20 0.48
N LEU A 112 -4.37 -2.01 0.43
CA LEU A 112 -4.30 -1.17 1.61
C LEU A 112 -5.58 -0.29 1.61
N PRO A 113 -6.78 -0.74 2.05
CA PRO A 113 -7.92 0.14 2.16
C PRO A 113 -7.72 1.06 3.36
N GLY A 114 -8.09 2.32 3.21
CA GLY A 114 -7.99 3.33 4.26
C GLY A 114 -7.23 4.56 3.80
N GLN A 115 -7.19 5.57 4.65
CA GLN A 115 -6.43 6.79 4.41
C GLN A 115 -4.93 6.50 4.56
N GLY A 116 -4.11 7.12 3.71
CA GLY A 116 -2.66 7.12 3.89
C GLY A 116 -2.27 7.65 5.27
N TYR A 117 -1.17 7.11 5.79
CA TYR A 117 -0.62 7.48 7.09
C TYR A 117 0.89 7.64 7.01
N LEU A 118 1.35 8.83 7.42
CA LEU A 118 2.76 9.18 7.43
C LEU A 118 3.42 8.92 8.80
N GLY A 119 2.68 9.09 9.89
CA GLY A 119 3.20 8.81 11.25
C GLY A 119 3.95 9.96 11.93
N ILE A 120 3.61 11.21 11.62
CA ILE A 120 4.21 12.40 12.23
C ILE A 120 3.24 13.15 13.13
N GLN A 121 3.78 13.79 14.16
CA GLN A 121 3.13 14.95 14.78
C GLN A 121 3.63 16.22 14.10
N MET A 122 2.72 17.17 13.94
CA MET A 122 3.00 18.37 13.16
C MET A 122 2.38 19.61 13.80
N ASP A 123 3.04 20.74 13.58
CA ASP A 123 2.56 22.06 13.95
C ASP A 123 2.69 23.03 12.77
N THR A 124 1.95 24.13 12.83
CA THR A 124 1.98 25.18 11.82
C THR A 124 3.21 26.06 12.03
N ALA A 125 4.03 26.19 10.98
CA ALA A 125 5.22 27.00 11.01
C ALA A 125 5.31 27.92 9.80
N ARG A 126 6.30 28.80 9.82
CA ARG A 126 6.68 29.64 8.68
C ARG A 126 8.18 29.62 8.53
N TRP A 127 8.64 29.73 7.30
CA TRP A 127 10.06 29.78 6.98
C TRP A 127 10.32 30.93 6.02
N LYS A 128 11.56 31.42 6.02
CA LYS A 128 12.01 32.48 5.12
C LYS A 128 12.57 31.85 3.86
N ASP A 129 11.96 32.13 2.72
CA ASP A 129 12.47 31.68 1.43
C ASP A 129 13.77 32.43 1.04
N GLU A 130 14.43 31.99 -0.02
CA GLU A 130 15.68 32.58 -0.52
C GLU A 130 15.53 34.07 -0.87
N LYS A 131 14.31 34.51 -1.21
CA LYS A 131 13.96 35.91 -1.52
C LYS A 131 13.62 36.72 -0.27
N GLY A 132 13.69 36.09 0.89
CA GLY A 132 13.43 36.70 2.17
C GLY A 132 11.95 36.84 2.54
N MET A 133 11.05 36.23 1.77
CA MET A 133 9.62 36.25 2.06
C MET A 133 9.24 35.13 3.02
N MET A 134 8.31 35.43 3.93
CA MET A 134 7.78 34.45 4.86
C MET A 134 6.77 33.55 4.14
N ARG A 135 7.06 32.25 4.07
CA ARG A 135 6.23 31.22 3.47
C ARG A 135 5.67 30.28 4.53
N PRO A 136 4.44 29.76 4.37
CA PRO A 136 3.91 28.75 5.26
C PRO A 136 4.71 27.44 5.13
N ALA A 137 4.85 26.72 6.25
CA ALA A 137 5.47 25.41 6.32
C ALA A 137 4.80 24.56 7.41
N VAL A 138 5.06 23.26 7.38
CA VAL A 138 4.67 22.34 8.43
C VAL A 138 5.91 21.94 9.22
N LEU A 139 5.93 22.22 10.51
CA LEU A 139 6.99 21.77 11.41
C LEU A 139 6.68 20.34 11.87
N ILE A 140 7.62 19.43 11.70
CA ILE A 140 7.53 18.10 12.28
C ILE A 140 7.97 18.20 13.75
N THR A 141 7.04 18.00 14.68
CA THR A 141 7.34 18.05 16.12
C THR A 141 7.83 16.71 16.65
N ASP A 142 7.32 15.61 16.11
CA ASP A 142 7.72 14.25 16.49
C ASP A 142 7.53 13.28 15.32
N VAL A 143 8.38 12.27 15.25
CA VAL A 143 8.35 11.20 14.25
C VAL A 143 8.22 9.86 14.96
N ARG A 144 7.14 9.15 14.68
CA ARG A 144 6.90 7.86 15.32
C ARG A 144 7.77 6.78 14.68
N LYS A 145 8.46 6.00 15.51
CA LYS A 145 9.31 4.89 15.05
C LYS A 145 8.53 3.83 14.30
N GLY A 146 9.13 3.27 13.25
CA GLY A 146 8.50 2.27 12.39
C GLY A 146 7.29 2.84 11.66
N THR A 147 7.31 4.10 11.24
CA THR A 147 6.26 4.63 10.35
C THR A 147 6.84 5.03 9.01
N ALA A 148 5.98 5.34 8.04
CA ALA A 148 6.40 5.83 6.74
C ALA A 148 7.38 7.02 6.85
N ALA A 149 7.21 7.89 7.84
CA ALA A 149 8.11 9.00 8.11
C ALA A 149 9.49 8.59 8.60
N ASP A 150 9.55 7.64 9.53
CA ASP A 150 10.81 7.10 10.07
C ASP A 150 11.59 6.38 8.96
N LEU A 151 10.91 5.53 8.18
CA LEU A 151 11.48 4.84 7.03
C LEU A 151 11.96 5.82 5.93
N ALA A 152 11.30 6.96 5.79
CA ALA A 152 11.69 8.03 4.86
C ALA A 152 12.78 8.97 5.42
N ASN A 153 13.35 8.67 6.60
CA ASN A 153 14.36 9.49 7.28
C ASN A 153 13.91 10.94 7.58
N LEU A 154 12.61 11.16 7.77
CA LEU A 154 12.11 12.40 8.34
C LEU A 154 12.52 12.48 9.81
N LYS A 155 12.80 13.70 10.28
CA LYS A 155 13.23 13.94 11.66
C LYS A 155 12.37 15.02 12.30
N ALA A 156 12.31 14.99 13.62
CA ALA A 156 11.78 16.12 14.38
C ALA A 156 12.60 17.39 14.06
N ASN A 157 11.92 18.54 14.06
CA ASN A 157 12.41 19.85 13.64
C ASN A 157 12.64 20.05 12.13
N ASP A 158 12.25 19.09 11.30
CA ASP A 158 12.18 19.30 9.85
C ASP A 158 11.01 20.21 9.50
N LEU A 159 11.22 21.10 8.52
CA LEU A 159 10.19 21.98 7.98
C LEU A 159 9.76 21.49 6.61
N ILE A 160 8.55 20.95 6.49
CA ILE A 160 7.97 20.58 5.20
C ILE A 160 7.47 21.87 4.53
N THR A 161 8.07 22.20 3.38
CA THR A 161 7.78 23.42 2.62
C THR A 161 6.84 23.17 1.45
N GLY A 162 6.65 21.90 1.06
CA GLY A 162 5.75 21.51 -0.01
C GLY A 162 5.61 20.00 -0.18
N LEU A 163 4.70 19.63 -1.07
CA LEU A 163 4.35 18.27 -1.46
C LEU A 163 4.50 18.14 -2.97
N ASP A 164 5.25 17.14 -3.40
CA ASP A 164 5.61 16.90 -4.80
C ASP A 164 6.12 18.20 -5.45
N GLU A 165 5.47 18.66 -6.51
CA GLU A 165 5.84 19.92 -7.20
C GLU A 165 5.20 21.17 -6.59
N VAL A 166 4.31 21.02 -5.61
CA VAL A 166 3.48 22.12 -5.08
C VAL A 166 4.00 22.60 -3.72
N LEU A 167 4.33 23.89 -3.64
CA LEU A 167 4.67 24.55 -2.37
C LEU A 167 3.41 24.93 -1.61
N PHE A 168 3.53 25.02 -0.27
CA PHE A 168 2.45 25.57 0.52
C PHE A 168 2.29 27.07 0.24
N ASP A 169 1.10 27.48 -0.17
CA ASP A 169 0.69 28.87 -0.39
C ASP A 169 -0.44 29.31 0.56
N ASP A 170 -1.07 28.36 1.25
CA ASP A 170 -2.23 28.58 2.13
C ASP A 170 -1.81 28.86 3.59
N LEU A 171 -2.69 29.55 4.32
CA LEU A 171 -2.57 29.88 5.73
C LEU A 171 -2.71 28.65 6.66
N ALA A 172 -3.22 27.53 6.15
CA ALA A 172 -3.40 26.26 6.89
C ALA A 172 -2.59 25.09 6.28
N PRO A 173 -1.24 25.15 6.28
CA PRO A 173 -0.40 24.14 5.63
C PRO A 173 -0.53 22.74 6.26
N THR A 174 -0.76 22.66 7.57
CA THR A 174 -0.99 21.41 8.32
C THR A 174 -2.24 20.68 7.84
N ARG A 175 -3.34 21.41 7.66
CA ARG A 175 -4.60 20.85 7.14
C ARG A 175 -4.42 20.35 5.70
N ARG A 176 -3.78 21.14 4.83
CA ARG A 176 -3.52 20.73 3.45
C ARG A 176 -2.68 19.45 3.38
N LEU A 177 -1.64 19.35 4.21
CA LEU A 177 -0.81 18.15 4.30
C LEU A 177 -1.64 16.94 4.75
N ALA A 178 -2.46 17.09 5.79
CA ALA A 178 -3.31 16.03 6.28
C ALA A 178 -4.33 15.58 5.23
N ASP A 179 -5.03 16.51 4.58
CA ASP A 179 -6.04 16.21 3.56
C ASP A 179 -5.40 15.55 2.33
N TYR A 180 -4.20 15.99 1.92
CA TYR A 180 -3.44 15.35 0.84
C TYR A 180 -3.09 13.90 1.17
N ILE A 181 -2.49 13.65 2.33
CA ILE A 181 -2.13 12.29 2.78
C ILE A 181 -3.38 11.40 2.88
N LYS A 182 -4.50 11.94 3.35
CA LYS A 182 -5.77 11.19 3.44
C LYS A 182 -6.40 10.88 2.10
N SER A 183 -6.21 11.74 1.10
CA SER A 183 -6.67 11.51 -0.28
C SER A 183 -5.86 10.43 -1.00
N LYS A 184 -4.66 10.13 -0.52
CA LYS A 184 -3.79 9.08 -1.06
C LYS A 184 -4.07 7.75 -0.38
N GLY A 185 -3.86 6.69 -1.15
CA GLY A 185 -3.91 5.34 -0.64
C GLY A 185 -2.66 5.03 0.17
N PRO A 186 -2.72 4.05 1.05
CA PRO A 186 -1.53 3.47 1.63
C PRO A 186 -0.80 2.66 0.55
N GLY A 187 0.53 2.70 0.56
CA GLY A 187 1.40 2.21 -0.52
C GLY A 187 1.79 3.28 -1.54
N ASP A 188 1.06 4.39 -1.60
CA ASP A 188 1.38 5.50 -2.49
C ASP A 188 2.69 6.17 -2.06
N LYS A 189 3.53 6.48 -3.04
CA LYS A 189 4.73 7.27 -2.83
C LYS A 189 4.38 8.75 -2.93
N ILE A 190 4.77 9.51 -1.90
CA ILE A 190 4.68 10.96 -1.89
C ILE A 190 6.09 11.54 -1.79
N THR A 191 6.34 12.66 -2.47
CA THR A 191 7.61 13.38 -2.35
C THR A 191 7.40 14.59 -1.44
N LEU A 192 8.18 14.68 -0.38
CA LEU A 192 8.13 15.75 0.60
C LEU A 192 9.32 16.67 0.37
N LYS A 193 9.04 17.96 0.16
CA LYS A 193 10.07 19.00 0.14
C LYS A 193 10.29 19.47 1.56
N VAL A 194 11.47 19.18 2.09
CA VAL A 194 11.83 19.40 3.48
C VAL A 194 13.02 20.33 3.55
N LYS A 195 12.93 21.32 4.44
CA LYS A 195 14.05 22.15 4.85
C LYS A 195 14.56 21.66 6.19
N ARG A 196 15.83 21.26 6.24
CA ARG A 196 16.52 20.83 7.45
C ARG A 196 17.67 21.79 7.70
N GLY A 197 17.47 22.74 8.61
CA GLY A 197 18.42 23.84 8.81
C GLY A 197 18.53 24.71 7.55
N GLN A 198 19.70 24.75 6.92
CA GLN A 198 19.89 25.49 5.67
C GLN A 198 19.61 24.64 4.42
N ASP A 199 19.67 23.31 4.54
CA ASP A 199 19.57 22.40 3.41
C ASP A 199 18.13 22.19 2.95
N HIS A 200 17.97 22.02 1.64
CA HIS A 200 16.72 21.63 0.99
C HIS A 200 16.83 20.17 0.54
N LEU A 201 15.97 19.32 1.09
CA LEU A 201 15.93 17.88 0.87
C LEU A 201 14.60 17.51 0.22
N GLU A 202 14.65 16.59 -0.74
CA GLU A 202 13.48 15.94 -1.27
C GLU A 202 13.46 14.50 -0.77
N LEU A 203 12.46 14.16 0.05
CA LEU A 203 12.34 12.85 0.68
C LEU A 203 11.09 12.15 0.16
N THR A 204 11.28 10.98 -0.43
CA THR A 204 10.16 10.15 -0.88
C THR A 204 9.72 9.23 0.26
N ALA A 205 8.46 9.37 0.69
CA ALA A 205 7.84 8.52 1.69
C ALA A 205 6.79 7.62 1.04
N SER A 206 6.84 6.32 1.34
CA SER A 206 5.78 5.38 0.97
C SER A 206 4.75 5.36 2.09
N LEU A 207 3.54 5.86 1.82
CA LEU A 207 2.47 5.91 2.82
C LEU A 207 2.12 4.52 3.32
N ARG A 208 1.74 4.42 4.59
CA ARG A 208 1.30 3.16 5.22
C ARG A 208 -0.15 3.29 5.66
N ARG A 209 -0.77 2.17 6.03
CA ARG A 209 -2.17 2.16 6.45
C ARG A 209 -2.31 2.92 7.76
N ARG A 210 -3.32 3.78 7.88
CA ARG A 210 -3.66 4.42 9.16
C ARG A 210 -4.09 3.35 10.18
N PRO A 211 -3.48 3.29 11.38
CA PRO A 211 -3.91 2.36 12.43
C PRO A 211 -5.36 2.62 12.83
N THR A 212 -6.19 1.57 12.86
CA THR A 212 -7.62 1.66 13.22
C THR A 212 -7.83 2.20 14.64
N ALA A 213 -6.88 1.96 15.55
CA ALA A 213 -6.89 2.53 16.90
C ALA A 213 -6.94 4.07 16.90
N LEU A 214 -6.42 4.76 15.87
CA LEU A 214 -6.55 6.22 15.75
C LEU A 214 -7.99 6.68 15.49
N ASP A 215 -8.85 5.81 15.00
CA ASP A 215 -10.25 6.14 14.73
C ASP A 215 -11.09 6.05 16.01
N GLU A 216 -10.62 5.30 17.03
CA GLU A 216 -11.23 5.18 18.36
C GLU A 216 -11.10 6.45 19.22
N ILE A 217 -10.16 7.36 18.89
CA ILE A 217 -10.02 8.69 19.53
C ILE A 217 -11.35 9.44 19.49
N THR A 218 -12.05 9.35 18.36
CA THR A 218 -13.31 10.04 18.10
C THR A 218 -14.47 9.52 18.97
N GLN A 219 -14.34 8.30 19.52
CA GLN A 219 -15.41 7.61 20.23
C GLN A 219 -15.28 7.68 21.76
N TRP A 220 -14.05 7.75 22.30
CA TRP A 220 -13.82 7.65 23.75
C TRP A 220 -13.01 8.79 24.38
N GLY A 221 -12.49 9.74 23.61
CA GLY A 221 -11.80 10.94 24.13
C GLY A 221 -10.46 10.67 24.85
N VAL A 222 -9.95 9.45 24.77
CA VAL A 222 -8.63 9.04 25.29
C VAL A 222 -7.68 8.95 24.10
N LEU A 223 -6.45 9.45 24.23
CA LEU A 223 -5.38 9.18 23.26
C LEU A 223 -4.97 7.70 23.41
N PRO A 224 -5.33 6.80 22.47
CA PRO A 224 -4.89 5.42 22.54
C PRO A 224 -3.37 5.39 22.35
N VAL A 225 -2.70 4.55 23.14
CA VAL A 225 -1.31 4.19 22.86
C VAL A 225 -1.35 3.42 21.53
N LEU A 226 -0.96 4.06 20.43
CA LEU A 226 -1.00 3.36 19.15
C LEU A 226 0.04 2.24 19.13
N PRO A 227 -0.34 1.07 18.61
CA PRO A 227 0.57 -0.05 18.45
C PRO A 227 1.79 0.32 17.61
N GLN A 228 2.91 -0.37 17.85
CA GLN A 228 4.06 -0.31 16.93
C GLN A 228 3.66 -0.88 15.57
N GLU A 229 4.36 -0.54 14.48
CA GLU A 229 4.02 -1.05 13.15
C GLU A 229 4.02 -2.58 13.07
N THR A 230 4.88 -3.24 13.83
CA THR A 230 4.89 -4.70 13.98
C THR A 230 3.60 -5.24 14.61
N GLU A 231 2.97 -4.48 15.51
CA GLU A 231 1.70 -4.83 16.13
C GLU A 231 0.51 -4.54 15.18
N MET A 232 0.59 -3.46 14.38
CA MET A 232 -0.42 -3.19 13.33
C MET A 232 -0.45 -4.25 12.24
N ASP A 233 0.74 -4.67 11.78
CA ASP A 233 0.93 -5.74 10.80
C ASP A 233 0.41 -7.09 11.34
N GLU A 234 0.58 -7.30 12.65
CA GLU A 234 0.09 -8.48 13.37
C GLU A 234 -1.45 -8.47 13.50
N ASP A 235 -2.07 -7.36 13.88
CA ASP A 235 -3.54 -7.23 13.95
C ASP A 235 -4.20 -7.51 12.60
N TYR A 236 -3.68 -6.92 11.53
CA TYR A 236 -4.17 -7.16 10.18
C TYR A 236 -4.07 -8.65 9.80
N PHE A 237 -2.93 -9.27 10.10
CA PHE A 237 -2.71 -10.68 9.83
C PHE A 237 -3.69 -11.57 10.58
N GLN A 238 -4.02 -11.25 11.83
CA GLN A 238 -5.02 -11.97 12.62
C GLN A 238 -6.44 -11.83 12.04
N GLU A 239 -6.84 -10.63 11.62
CA GLU A 239 -8.11 -10.43 10.92
C GLU A 239 -8.19 -11.24 9.62
N TRP A 240 -7.09 -11.26 8.86
CA TRP A 240 -6.99 -12.06 7.64
C TRP A 240 -7.13 -13.56 7.93
N LEU A 241 -6.44 -14.08 8.97
CA LEU A 241 -6.57 -15.46 9.41
C LEU A 241 -8.00 -15.80 9.82
N LYS A 242 -8.68 -14.91 10.55
CA LYS A 242 -10.09 -15.08 10.93
C LYS A 242 -10.99 -15.24 9.70
N LYS A 243 -10.81 -14.38 8.69
CA LYS A 243 -11.57 -14.46 7.44
C LYS A 243 -11.30 -15.76 6.67
N GLN A 244 -10.04 -16.22 6.60
CA GLN A 244 -9.73 -17.50 5.95
C GLN A 244 -10.37 -18.67 6.68
N ARG A 245 -10.32 -18.71 8.02
CA ARG A 245 -10.99 -19.75 8.82
C ARG A 245 -12.51 -19.75 8.63
N GLU A 246 -13.13 -18.57 8.53
CA GLU A 246 -14.55 -18.45 8.24
C GLU A 246 -14.90 -18.94 6.83
N LYS A 247 -14.04 -18.67 5.84
CA LYS A 247 -14.18 -19.18 4.47
C LYS A 247 -14.07 -20.71 4.46
N ASP A 248 -13.07 -21.26 5.12
CA ASP A 248 -12.85 -22.72 5.23
C ASP A 248 -14.03 -23.43 5.90
N ARG A 249 -14.68 -22.79 6.88
CA ARG A 249 -15.88 -23.32 7.55
C ARG A 249 -17.12 -23.29 6.65
N LYS A 250 -17.21 -22.32 5.73
CA LYS A 250 -18.35 -22.11 4.83
C LYS A 250 -18.22 -22.92 3.53
N SER A 251 -17.02 -23.32 3.13
CA SER A 251 -16.83 -24.28 2.04
C SER A 251 -17.32 -25.67 2.47
N PRO A 252 -18.18 -26.33 1.68
CA PRO A 252 -18.59 -27.69 1.98
C PRO A 252 -17.34 -28.59 2.04
N ARG A 253 -17.29 -29.45 3.06
CA ARG A 253 -16.39 -30.61 3.02
C ARG A 253 -17.05 -31.62 2.09
N ASP A 254 -16.47 -31.79 0.90
CA ASP A 254 -16.75 -32.94 0.04
C ASP A 254 -16.27 -34.23 0.71
#